data_AF-A0A850MD99-F1
#
_entry.id   AF-A0A850MD99-F1
#
_cell.length_a   1.000
_cell.length_b   1.000
_cell.length_c   1.000
_cell.angle_alpha   90.00
_cell.angle_beta   90.00
_cell.angle_gamma   90.00
#
_symmetry.space_group_name_H-M   'P 1'
#
loop_
_entity.id
_entity.type
_entity.pdbx_description
1 polymer ?
#
loop_
_entity_poly.entity_id
_entity_poly.type
_entity_poly.pdbx_seq_one_letter_code
_entity_poly.pdbx_strand_id
1 'polypeptide(L)'
;MQRGDFEFCYECDKFPCQGLKELDEVYQERYNVNMVNNLKRIEEIGVGKWLQEQQELYTCPQCGGEICLHDEECYDCGLRINPNK
;
A
#
# COMPACT_ATOMS: atom_id res chain seq x y z
N MET A 1 14.28 -13.67 12.64
CA MET A 1 14.33 -12.22 12.39
C MET A 1 15.08 -11.59 13.56
N GLN A 2 16.26 -11.01 13.33
CA GLN A 2 16.83 -10.08 14.31
C GLN A 2 15.93 -8.84 14.29
N ARG A 3 15.41 -8.45 15.46
CA ARG A 3 14.64 -7.21 15.61
C ARG A 3 15.65 -6.07 15.76
N GLY A 4 15.61 -5.09 14.87
CA GLY A 4 16.17 -3.76 15.15
C GLY A 4 17.18 -3.15 14.17
N ASP A 5 17.57 -3.81 13.07
CA ASP A 5 18.65 -3.30 12.21
C ASP A 5 18.18 -2.51 10.97
N PHE A 6 16.90 -2.60 10.60
CA PHE A 6 16.35 -2.01 9.38
C PHE A 6 15.06 -1.25 9.68
N GLU A 7 14.90 -0.06 9.11
CA GLU A 7 13.68 0.75 9.16
C GLU A 7 12.64 0.23 8.16
N PHE A 8 13.08 -0.27 7.01
CA PHE A 8 12.22 -0.81 5.97
C PHE A 8 12.64 -2.21 5.53
N CYS A 9 11.65 -3.02 5.13
CA CYS A 9 11.89 -4.39 4.66
C CYS A 9 12.83 -4.46 3.44
N TYR A 10 12.87 -3.42 2.58
CA TYR A 10 13.72 -3.41 1.39
C TYR A 10 15.22 -3.32 1.71
N GLU A 11 15.59 -2.91 2.92
CA GLU A 11 16.98 -2.83 3.37
C GLU A 11 17.55 -4.20 3.77
N CYS A 12 16.69 -5.22 3.92
CA CYS A 12 17.11 -6.56 4.26
C CYS A 12 17.60 -7.31 3.02
N ASP A 13 18.76 -7.97 3.10
CA ASP A 13 19.31 -8.82 2.03
C ASP A 13 18.37 -9.95 1.56
N LYS A 14 17.38 -10.30 2.38
CA LYS A 14 16.38 -11.34 2.07
C LYS A 14 15.12 -10.79 1.41
N PHE A 15 15.08 -9.50 1.08
CA PHE A 15 13.93 -8.85 0.47
C PHE A 15 13.73 -9.26 -1.00
N PRO A 16 12.49 -9.50 -1.45
CA PRO A 16 11.30 -9.76 -0.65
C PRO A 16 11.36 -11.17 -0.04
N CYS A 17 11.18 -11.27 1.28
CA CYS A 17 11.24 -12.55 1.98
C CYS A 17 9.97 -13.37 1.73
N GLN A 18 10.03 -14.68 1.99
CA GLN A 18 8.91 -15.59 1.71
C GLN A 18 7.60 -15.16 2.38
N GLY A 19 7.63 -14.76 3.66
CA GLY A 19 6.42 -14.31 4.35
C GLY A 19 5.84 -13.00 3.80
N LEU A 20 6.69 -12.10 3.28
CA LEU A 20 6.21 -10.89 2.60
C LEU A 20 5.57 -11.24 1.25
N LYS A 21 6.13 -12.19 0.51
CA LYS A 21 5.55 -12.65 -0.77
C LYS A 21 4.18 -13.29 -0.57
N GLU A 22 4.04 -14.15 0.43
CA GLU A 22 2.75 -14.78 0.75
C GLU A 22 1.69 -13.74 1.16
N LEU A 23 2.08 -12.72 1.93
CA LEU A 23 1.19 -11.61 2.27
C LEU A 23 0.82 -10.77 1.02
N ASP A 24 1.80 -10.47 0.19
CA ASP A 24 1.66 -9.71 -1.04
C ASP A 24 0.71 -10.40 -2.04
N GLU A 25 0.81 -11.72 -2.20
CA GLU A 25 -0.10 -12.52 -3.02
C GLU A 25 -1.56 -12.35 -2.56
N VAL A 26 -1.83 -12.47 -1.26
CA VAL A 26 -3.18 -12.29 -0.69
C VAL A 26 -3.71 -10.87 -0.93
N TYR A 27 -2.86 -9.85 -0.81
CA TYR A 27 -3.27 -8.45 -1.01
C TYR A 27 -3.46 -8.09 -2.48
N GLN A 28 -2.66 -8.64 -3.38
CA GLN A 28 -2.86 -8.49 -4.81
C GLN A 28 -4.18 -9.15 -5.23
N GLU A 29 -4.44 -10.38 -4.79
CA GLU A 29 -5.67 -11.10 -5.13
C GLU A 29 -6.94 -10.42 -4.59
N ARG A 30 -6.89 -9.90 -3.35
CA ARG A 30 -8.09 -9.34 -2.69
C ARG A 30 -8.31 -7.86 -2.95
N TYR A 31 -7.22 -7.09 -3.04
CA TYR A 31 -7.28 -5.63 -2.98
C TYR A 31 -6.57 -4.95 -4.16
N ASN A 32 -5.92 -5.71 -5.05
CA ASN A 32 -5.03 -5.19 -6.11
C ASN A 32 -3.88 -4.33 -5.59
N VAL A 33 -3.49 -4.53 -4.33
CA VAL A 33 -2.36 -3.81 -3.71
C VAL A 33 -1.11 -4.67 -3.80
N ASN A 34 -0.04 -4.12 -4.37
CA ASN A 34 1.26 -4.77 -4.42
C ASN A 34 2.20 -4.15 -3.36
N MET A 35 2.32 -4.83 -2.22
CA MET A 35 3.15 -4.42 -1.09
C MET A 35 4.64 -4.41 -1.43
N VAL A 36 5.11 -5.36 -2.24
CA VAL A 36 6.52 -5.40 -2.66
C VAL A 36 6.87 -4.19 -3.50
N ASN A 37 6.00 -3.81 -4.44
CA ASN A 37 6.17 -2.61 -5.26
C ASN A 37 6.01 -1.34 -4.43
N ASN A 38 5.12 -1.30 -3.44
CA ASN A 38 5.04 -0.16 -2.52
C ASN A 38 6.37 0.04 -1.78
N LEU A 39 6.99 -1.02 -1.29
CA LEU A 39 8.30 -0.94 -0.62
C LEU A 39 9.41 -0.49 -1.58
N LYS A 40 9.44 -0.99 -2.82
CA LYS A 40 10.36 -0.51 -3.87
C LYS A 40 10.13 0.96 -4.22
N ARG A 41 8.87 1.39 -4.28
CA ARG A 41 8.52 2.78 -4.54
C ARG A 41 9.01 3.67 -3.39
N ILE A 42 8.83 3.24 -2.14
CA ILE A 42 9.37 3.95 -0.97
C ILE A 42 10.89 4.06 -1.05
N GLU A 43 11.61 3.01 -1.47
CA GLU A 43 13.07 3.06 -1.71
C GLU A 43 13.45 4.11 -2.78
N GLU A 44 12.68 4.18 -3.88
CA GLU A 44 12.96 5.11 -4.99
C GLU A 44 12.70 6.58 -4.67
N ILE A 45 11.56 6.88 -4.02
CA ILE A 45 11.08 8.27 -3.87
C ILE A 45 11.06 8.77 -2.42
N GLY A 46 11.31 7.88 -1.46
CA GLY A 46 11.20 8.15 -0.04
C GLY A 46 9.76 8.11 0.48
N VAL A 47 9.62 7.78 1.77
CA VAL A 47 8.30 7.61 2.43
C VAL A 47 7.40 8.84 2.34
N GLY A 48 7.96 10.05 2.43
CA GLY A 48 7.16 11.28 2.39
C GLY A 48 6.43 11.49 1.06
N LYS A 49 7.11 11.28 -0.07
CA LYS A 49 6.49 11.39 -1.40
C LYS A 49 5.53 10.23 -1.65
N TRP A 50 5.89 9.03 -1.23
CA TRP A 50 5.00 7.87 -1.34
C TRP A 50 3.68 8.08 -0.58
N LEU A 51 3.74 8.64 0.64
CA LEU A 51 2.54 8.99 1.41
C LEU A 51 1.65 10.02 0.69
N GLN A 52 2.24 10.99 -0.02
CA GLN A 52 1.48 11.93 -0.85
C GLN A 52 0.79 11.22 -2.02
N GLU A 53 1.50 10.32 -2.72
CA GLU A 53 0.91 9.50 -3.78
C GLU A 53 -0.26 8.64 -3.24
N GLN A 54 -0.11 8.04 -2.04
CA GLN A 54 -1.19 7.26 -1.43
C GLN A 54 -2.37 8.15 -1.01
N GLN A 55 -2.11 9.32 -0.43
CA GLN A 55 -3.17 10.25 -0.05
C GLN A 55 -4.00 10.65 -1.26
N GLU A 56 -3.36 10.99 -2.39
CA GLU A 56 -4.05 11.33 -3.62
C GLU A 56 -4.86 10.13 -4.17
N LEU A 57 -4.26 8.94 -4.18
CA LEU A 57 -4.89 7.71 -4.66
C LEU A 57 -6.15 7.32 -3.87
N TYR A 58 -6.11 7.46 -2.54
CA TYR A 58 -7.22 7.09 -1.66
C TYR A 58 -8.17 8.27 -1.34
N THR A 59 -7.99 9.42 -1.97
CA THR A 59 -8.95 10.53 -1.88
C THR A 59 -10.13 10.29 -2.80
N CYS A 60 -11.35 10.34 -2.24
CA CYS A 60 -12.58 10.18 -2.99
C CYS A 60 -12.75 11.29 -4.02
N PRO A 61 -12.88 10.98 -5.32
CA PRO A 61 -13.02 12.01 -6.35
C PRO A 61 -14.37 12.73 -6.31
N GLN A 62 -15.36 12.17 -5.60
CA GLN A 62 -16.70 12.76 -5.50
C GLN A 62 -16.85 13.75 -4.35
N CYS A 63 -16.27 13.45 -3.19
CA CYS A 63 -16.48 14.25 -1.98
C CYS A 63 -15.19 14.71 -1.28
N GLY A 64 -14.01 14.24 -1.72
CA GLY A 64 -12.73 14.51 -1.06
C GLY A 64 -12.49 13.70 0.21
N GLY A 65 -13.40 12.81 0.59
CA GLY A 65 -13.27 11.90 1.73
C GLY A 65 -12.27 10.77 1.51
N GLU A 66 -12.13 9.88 2.48
CA GLU A 66 -11.20 8.74 2.40
C GLU A 66 -11.87 7.48 1.82
N ILE A 67 -11.19 6.81 0.90
CA ILE A 67 -11.59 5.50 0.35
C ILE A 67 -10.94 4.39 1.18
N CYS A 68 -11.75 3.48 1.71
CA CYS A 68 -11.26 2.26 2.34
C CYS A 68 -10.83 1.23 1.30
N LEU A 69 -9.58 0.77 1.39
CA LEU A 69 -9.07 -0.28 0.52
C LEU A 69 -9.77 -1.63 0.71
N HIS A 70 -10.24 -1.93 1.93
CA HIS A 70 -10.85 -3.22 2.26
C HIS A 70 -12.32 -3.29 1.84
N ASP A 71 -13.03 -2.16 1.97
CA ASP A 71 -14.46 -2.07 1.67
C ASP A 71 -14.71 -1.61 0.23
N GLU A 72 -13.66 -1.17 -0.49
CA GLU A 72 -13.75 -0.52 -1.81
C GLU A 72 -14.79 0.61 -1.81
N GLU A 73 -14.87 1.38 -0.72
CA GLU A 73 -15.94 2.35 -0.46
C GLU A 73 -15.40 3.59 0.24
N CYS A 74 -15.90 4.77 -0.14
CA CYS A 74 -15.64 6.01 0.57
C CYS A 74 -16.48 6.09 1.85
N TYR A 75 -15.84 6.32 3.00
CA TYR A 75 -16.53 6.38 4.29
C TYR A 75 -17.49 7.56 4.46
N ASP A 76 -17.28 8.64 3.70
CA ASP A 76 -18.08 9.86 3.85
C ASP A 76 -19.32 9.85 2.96
N CYS A 77 -19.21 9.34 1.73
CA CYS A 77 -20.29 9.41 0.74
C CYS A 77 -20.81 8.05 0.25
N GLY A 78 -20.19 6.95 0.65
CA GLY A 78 -20.57 5.59 0.23
C GLY A 78 -20.26 5.26 -1.23
N LEU A 79 -19.48 6.09 -1.93
CA LEU A 79 -19.06 5.80 -3.30
C LEU A 79 -18.22 4.52 -3.32
N ARG A 80 -18.65 3.51 -4.09
CA ARG A 80 -17.87 2.29 -4.28
C ARG A 80 -16.84 2.44 -5.39
N ILE A 81 -15.57 2.36 -5.02
CA ILE A 81 -14.42 2.50 -5.90
C ILE A 81 -13.22 1.77 -5.27
N ASN A 82 -12.53 0.97 -6.08
CA ASN A 82 -11.19 0.49 -5.74
C ASN A 82 -10.18 1.31 -6.54
N PRO A 83 -9.36 2.15 -5.91
CA PRO A 83 -8.41 3.00 -6.62
C PRO A 83 -7.21 2.21 -7.18
N ASN A 84 -7.05 0.93 -6.81
CA ASN A 84 -5.96 0.06 -7.28
C ASN A 84 -6.35 -0.84 -8.46
N LYS A 85 -7.60 -0.75 -8.95
CA LYS A 85 -8.08 -1.46 -10.16
C LYS A 85 -7.99 -0.56 -11.39
#